data_AF-A0A1A2NYC3-F1
#
_entry.id   AF-A0A1A2NYC3-F1
#
_cell.length_a   1.000
_cell.length_b   1.000
_cell.length_c   1.000
_cell.angle_alpha   90.00
_cell.angle_beta   90.00
_cell.angle_gamma   90.00
#
_symmetry.space_group_name_H-M   'P 1'
#
loop_
_entity.id
_entity.type
_entity.pdbx_description
1 polymer ?
#
loop_
_entity_poly.entity_id
_entity_poly.type
_entity_poly.pdbx_seq_one_letter_code
_entity_poly.pdbx_strand_id
1 'polypeptide(L)' 'MQVLLHVGRDRNGRRRLTDISLLCRTASGMVQAAPVWHAERGAGDHIAEFRALLRDRRPA' A
#
# COMPACT_ATOMS: atom_id res chain seq x y z
N MET A 1 -9.36 3.79 -6.99
CA MET A 1 -8.33 3.29 -6.04
C MET A 1 -7.12 4.21 -6.07
N GLN A 2 -6.71 4.72 -4.90
CA GLN A 2 -5.47 5.48 -4.73
C GLN A 2 -4.54 4.75 -3.77
N VAL A 3 -3.23 4.84 -4.01
CA VAL A 3 -2.20 4.19 -3.20
C VAL A 3 -1.07 5.17 -2.92
N LEU A 4 -0.42 4.99 -1.77
CA LEU A 4 0.84 5.62 -1.43
C LEU A 4 1.95 4.56 -1.57
N LEU A 5 3.00 4.90 -2.30
CA LEU A 5 4.21 4.08 -2.44
C LEU A 5 5.35 4.79 -1.74
N HIS A 6 5.92 4.18 -0.72
CA HIS A 6 7.11 4.71 -0.06
C HIS A 6 8.35 4.04 -0.64
N VAL A 7 9.26 4.85 -1.19
CA VAL A 7 10.56 4.42 -1.69
C VAL A 7 11.64 5.01 -0.79
N GLY A 8 12.32 4.13 -0.07
CA GLY A 8 13.45 4.48 0.79
C GLY A 8 14.79 4.06 0.17
N ARG A 9 15.88 4.24 0.94
CA ARG A 9 17.19 3.67 0.64
C ARG A 9 17.50 2.55 1.63
N ASP A 10 18.06 1.44 1.15
CA ASP A 10 18.57 0.38 2.02
C ASP A 10 19.95 0.71 2.62
N ARG A 11 20.50 -0.21 3.42
CA ARG A 11 21.81 -0.06 4.06
C ARG A 11 22.97 0.07 3.06
N ASN A 12 22.78 -0.36 1.81
CA ASN A 12 23.75 -0.22 0.71
C ASN A 12 23.50 1.06 -0.12
N GLY A 13 22.58 1.93 0.33
CA GLY A 13 22.23 3.18 -0.33
C GLY A 13 21.35 3.02 -1.58
N ARG A 14 20.90 1.80 -1.90
CA ARG A 14 20.08 1.53 -3.09
C ARG A 14 18.64 1.92 -2.82
N ARG A 15 18.01 2.60 -3.78
CA ARG A 15 16.57 2.92 -3.72
C ARG A 15 15.76 1.63 -3.85
N ARG A 16 14.78 1.43 -2.98
CA ARG A 16 13.86 0.30 -3.03
C ARG A 16 12.49 0.69 -2.50
N LEU A 17 11.46 0.01 -2.97
CA LEU A 17 10.13 0.09 -2.37
C LEU A 17 10.19 -0.48 -0.95
N THR A 18 9.73 0.29 0.03
CA THR A 18 9.70 -0.09 1.44
C THR A 18 8.28 -0.35 1.91
N ASP A 19 7.31 0.42 1.42
CA ASP A 19 5.92 0.33 1.85
C ASP A 19 4.94 0.56 0.70
N ILE A 20 3.81 -0.11 0.77
CA ILE A 20 2.61 0.19 0.00
C ILE A 20 1.46 0.37 0.99
N SER A 21 0.72 1.47 0.85
CA SER A 21 -0.49 1.73 1.61
C SER A 21 -1.66 2.07 0.69
N LEU A 22 -2.84 1.51 1.00
CA LEU A 22 -4.09 1.95 0.39
C LEU A 22 -4.50 3.28 1.02
N LEU A 23 -4.93 4.24 0.20
CA LEU A 23 -5.54 5.46 0.72
C LEU A 23 -7.05 5.26 0.82
N CYS A 24 -7.57 5.30 2.04
CA CYS A 24 -8.98 5.17 2.36
C CYS A 24 -9.48 6.41 3.12
N ARG A 25 -10.80 6.66 3.08
CA ARG A 25 -11.43 7.65 3.96
C ARG A 25 -11.94 6.95 5.20
N THR A 26 -11.66 7.53 6.35
CA THR A 26 -12.23 7.11 7.63
C THR A 26 -13.69 7.55 7.73
N ALA A 27 -14.42 7.00 8.71
CA ALA A 27 -15.78 7.44 9.02
C ALA A 27 -15.89 8.93 9.37
N SER A 28 -14.80 9.53 9.88
CA SER A 28 -14.70 10.96 10.15
C SER A 28 -14.39 11.82 8.90
N GLY A 29 -14.27 11.20 7.72
CA GLY A 29 -13.99 11.89 6.46
C GLY A 29 -12.51 12.18 6.20
N MET A 30 -11.62 11.82 7.13
CA MET A 30 -10.17 11.99 6.99
C MET A 30 -9.56 10.94 6.05
N VAL A 31 -8.48 11.29 5.37
CA VAL A 31 -7.71 10.32 4.58
C VAL A 31 -6.71 9.61 5.50
N GLN A 32 -6.72 8.28 5.45
CA GLN A 32 -5.76 7.43 6.15
C GLN A 32 -4.97 6.60 5.13
N ALA A 33 -3.67 6.41 5.39
CA ALA A 33 -2.84 5.45 4.69
C ALA A 33 -2.89 4.12 5.46
N ALA A 34 -3.61 3.14 4.93
CA ALA A 34 -3.75 1.80 5.49
C ALA A 34 -2.64 0.89 4.89
N PRO A 35 -1.64 0.43 5.67
CA PRO A 35 -0.55 -0.38 5.15
C PRO A 35 -1.05 -1.72 4.59
N VAL A 36 -0.65 -2.05 3.37
CA VAL A 36 -1.00 -3.34 2.72
C VAL A 36 0.22 -4.23 2.54
N TRP A 37 1.42 -3.66 2.49
CA TRP A 37 2.67 -4.40 2.37
C TRP A 37 3.86 -3.57 2.89
N HIS A 38 4.82 -4.24 3.51
CA HIS A 38 6.10 -3.67 3.95
C HIS A 38 7.26 -4.59 3.58
N ALA A 39 8.38 -4.03 3.17
CA ALA A 39 9.56 -4.78 2.70
C ALA A 39 10.09 -5.81 3.71
N GLU A 40 10.05 -5.51 5.00
CA GLU A 40 10.52 -6.41 6.06
C GLU A 40 9.43 -7.31 6.67
N ARG A 41 8.15 -6.90 6.59
CA ARG A 41 7.05 -7.63 7.26
C ARG A 41 6.17 -8.41 6.29
N GLY A 42 6.31 -8.15 4.99
CA GLY A 42 5.43 -8.72 3.97
C GLY A 42 4.05 -8.07 3.97
N ALA A 43 3.02 -8.87 3.71
CA ALA A 43 1.65 -8.39 3.62
C ALA A 43 1.11 -7.92 4.98
N GLY A 44 0.34 -6.82 4.97
CA GLY A 44 -0.40 -6.32 6.13
C GLY A 44 -1.89 -6.67 6.09
N ASP A 45 -2.63 -6.24 7.11
CA ASP A 45 -4.04 -6.63 7.32
C ASP A 45 -4.97 -6.23 6.17
N HIS A 46 -4.63 -5.16 5.44
CA HIS A 46 -5.43 -4.65 4.33
C HIS A 46 -5.11 -5.29 2.97
N ILE A 47 -4.23 -6.32 2.92
CA ILE A 47 -3.80 -6.93 1.65
C ILE A 47 -4.96 -7.57 0.87
N ALA A 48 -5.96 -8.12 1.56
CA ALA A 48 -7.10 -8.78 0.92
C ALA A 48 -7.99 -7.77 0.17
N GLU A 49 -8.31 -6.66 0.84
CA GLU A 49 -9.05 -5.52 0.25
C GLU A 49 -8.29 -4.95 -0.94
N PHE A 50 -6.99 -4.70 -0.78
CA PHE A 50 -6.14 -4.20 -1.86
C PHE A 50 -6.15 -5.12 -3.09
N ARG A 51 -6.04 -6.44 -2.88
CA ARG A 51 -6.11 -7.42 -3.98
C ARG A 51 -7.47 -7.45 -4.67
N ALA A 52 -8.56 -7.23 -3.95
CA ALA A 52 -9.89 -7.11 -4.55
C ALA A 52 -9.98 -5.90 -5.46
N LEU A 53 -9.58 -4.72 -4.97
CA LEU A 53 -9.54 -3.49 -5.76
C LEU A 53 -8.65 -3.59 -7.01
N LEU A 54 -7.53 -4.33 -6.92
CA LEU A 54 -6.69 -4.62 -8.07
C LEU A 54 -7.38 -5.50 -9.10
N ARG A 55 -8.13 -6.53 -8.69
CA ARG A 55 -8.89 -7.39 -9.61
C ARG A 55 -9.97 -6.60 -10.32
N ASP A 56 -10.72 -5.78 -9.60
CA ASP A 56 -11.80 -4.97 -10.15
C ASP A 56 -11.29 -3.90 -11.13
N ARG A 57 -10.02 -3.49 -10.98
CA ARG A 57 -9.37 -2.53 -11.88
C ARG A 57 -8.79 -3.16 -13.16
N ARG A 58 -8.61 -4.48 -13.23
CA ARG A 58 -8.03 -5.10 -14.44
C ARG A 58 -8.97 -4.88 -15.63
N PRO A 59 -8.48 -4.29 -16.73
CA PRO A 59 -9.23 -4.29 -17.98
C PRO A 59 -9.54 -5.73 -18.40
N ALA A 60 -10.68 -5.91 -19.08
CA ALA A 60 -11.05 -7.18 -19.71
C ALA A 60 -10.00 -7.62 -20.74
#